data_AF-X1EPQ6-F1
#
_entry.id   AF-X1EPQ6-F1
#
_cell.length_a   1.000
_cell.length_b   1.000
_cell.length_c   1.000
_cell.angle_alpha   90.00
_cell.angle_beta   90.00
_cell.angle_gamma   90.00
#
_symmetry.space_group_name_H-M   'P 1'
#
loop_
_entity.id
_entity.type
_entity.pdbx_description
1 polymer ?
#
loop_
_entity_poly.entity_id
_entity_poly.type
_entity_poly.pdbx_seq_one_letter_code
_entity_poly.pdbx_strand_id
1 'polypeptide(L)'
;MVETTISYYPHEAQLPFHNDRYKVKFRGLIAGTGSGKTKAGANEALGWSWENPGSQGLIAAPAFRKFREVIIPAFEDLLNTSIDSTPFFTRYNRMEMSLEVFNGSKMWMIGLDKA
;
A
#
# COMPACT_ATOMS: atom_id res chain seq x y z
N MET A 1 23.40 -5.89 -3.30
CA MET A 1 22.05 -5.67 -2.73
C MET A 1 21.31 -4.80 -3.73
N VAL A 2 20.10 -5.19 -4.16
CA VAL A 2 19.29 -4.33 -5.03
C VAL A 2 18.57 -3.34 -4.13
N GLU A 3 18.72 -2.06 -4.42
CA GLU A 3 18.09 -0.98 -3.66
C GLU A 3 16.73 -0.63 -4.28
N THR A 4 15.72 -0.42 -3.44
CA THR A 4 14.42 0.10 -3.87
C THR A 4 14.18 1.45 -3.22
N THR A 5 13.83 2.43 -4.03
CA THR A 5 13.42 3.76 -3.57
C THR A 5 11.91 3.89 -3.66
N ILE A 6 11.27 4.34 -2.59
CA ILE A 6 9.86 4.73 -2.59
C ILE A 6 9.80 6.22 -2.93
N SER A 7 9.27 6.55 -4.11
CA SER A 7 9.13 7.91 -4.61
C SER A 7 7.84 8.55 -4.11
N TYR A 8 7.88 9.10 -2.89
CA TYR A 8 6.74 9.72 -2.25
C TYR A 8 7.11 11.00 -1.51
N TYR A 9 6.38 12.08 -1.82
CA TYR A 9 6.48 13.37 -1.15
C TYR A 9 5.09 13.78 -0.67
N PRO A 10 4.77 13.65 0.63
CA PRO A 10 3.45 13.99 1.14
C PRO A 10 3.22 15.49 1.07
N HIS A 11 1.98 15.88 0.76
CA HIS A 11 1.55 17.27 0.92
C HIS A 11 1.51 17.62 2.42
N GLU A 12 1.71 18.89 2.80
CA GLU A 12 1.72 19.33 4.20
C GLU A 12 0.46 18.91 4.97
N ALA A 13 -0.71 19.05 4.34
CA ALA A 13 -1.99 18.61 4.91
C ALA A 13 -2.09 17.09 5.18
N GLN A 14 -1.23 16.26 4.58
CA GLN A 14 -1.16 14.80 4.81
C GLN A 14 -0.18 14.45 5.94
N LEU A 15 0.68 15.38 6.38
CA LEU A 15 1.69 15.10 7.41
C LEU A 15 1.10 14.62 8.74
N PRO A 16 -0.02 15.16 9.27
CA PRO A 16 -0.63 14.62 10.48
C PRO A 16 -1.02 13.15 10.35
N PHE A 17 -1.59 12.78 9.18
CA PHE A 17 -1.92 11.39 8.89
C PHE A 17 -0.68 10.50 8.95
N HIS A 18 0.44 10.89 8.35
CA HIS A 18 1.67 10.09 8.36
C HIS A 18 2.36 10.06 9.74
N ASN A 19 2.53 11.22 10.37
CA ASN A 19 3.33 11.38 11.60
C ASN A 19 2.69 10.74 12.84
N ASP A 20 1.39 10.46 12.80
CA ASP A 20 0.67 9.90 13.94
C ASP A 20 0.59 8.35 13.90
N ARG A 21 1.33 7.69 13.00
CA ARG A 21 1.35 6.23 12.78
C ARG A 21 1.40 5.37 14.05
N TYR A 22 2.14 5.81 15.04
CA TYR A 22 2.33 5.11 16.31
C TYR A 22 1.73 5.86 17.52
N LYS A 23 1.04 6.98 17.29
CA LYS A 23 0.43 7.79 18.35
C LYS A 23 -1.02 7.43 18.60
N VAL A 24 -1.74 7.05 17.55
CA VAL A 24 -3.17 6.73 17.61
C VAL A 24 -3.46 5.40 16.95
N LYS A 25 -4.46 4.68 17.47
CA LYS A 25 -4.83 3.35 16.97
C LYS A 25 -5.41 3.39 15.56
N PHE A 26 -6.18 4.43 15.24
CA PHE A 26 -6.87 4.56 13.96
C PHE A 26 -6.59 5.93 13.36
N ARG A 27 -6.37 5.95 12.05
CA ARG A 27 -6.11 7.17 11.27
C ARG A 27 -6.93 7.12 10.00
N GLY A 28 -7.44 8.28 9.58
CA GLY A 28 -8.17 8.42 8.34
C GLY A 28 -7.67 9.63 7.56
N LEU A 29 -7.43 9.44 6.27
CA LEU A 29 -7.15 10.54 5.34
C LEU A 29 -8.38 10.75 4.45
N ILE A 30 -9.16 11.77 4.76
CA ILE A 30 -10.41 12.09 4.06
C ILE A 30 -10.18 13.35 3.22
N ALA A 31 -10.32 13.21 1.90
CA ALA A 31 -10.09 14.30 0.96
C ALA A 31 -10.81 14.06 -0.37
N GLY A 32 -10.93 15.12 -1.18
CA GLY A 32 -11.55 15.09 -2.51
C GLY A 32 -10.83 14.17 -3.51
N THR A 33 -11.41 13.99 -4.69
CA THR A 33 -10.76 13.28 -5.81
C THR A 33 -9.49 14.01 -6.25
N GLY A 34 -8.44 13.28 -6.63
CA GLY A 34 -7.16 13.88 -7.08
C GLY A 34 -6.24 14.37 -5.96
N SER A 35 -6.68 14.38 -4.70
CA SER A 35 -5.90 14.84 -3.53
C SER A 35 -4.71 13.96 -3.11
N GLY A 36 -4.42 12.89 -3.86
CA GLY A 36 -3.34 11.95 -3.53
C GLY A 36 -3.62 10.97 -2.39
N LYS A 37 -4.85 10.93 -1.83
CA LYS A 37 -5.20 10.02 -0.72
C LYS A 37 -4.90 8.54 -0.98
N THR A 38 -5.03 8.09 -2.23
CA THR A 38 -4.67 6.71 -2.62
C THR A 38 -3.17 6.45 -2.52
N LYS A 39 -2.33 7.34 -3.07
CA LYS A 39 -0.87 7.22 -2.99
C LYS A 39 -0.40 7.30 -1.53
N ALA A 40 -1.00 8.18 -0.73
CA ALA A 40 -0.72 8.28 0.69
C ALA A 40 -1.02 6.98 1.45
N GLY A 41 -2.18 6.35 1.20
CA GLY A 41 -2.54 5.06 1.80
C GLY A 41 -1.64 3.92 1.33
N ALA A 42 -1.27 3.88 0.04
CA ALA A 42 -0.34 2.90 -0.49
C ALA A 42 1.06 3.05 0.12
N ASN A 43 1.55 4.28 0.27
CA ASN A 43 2.81 4.56 0.96
C ASN A 43 2.79 4.08 2.42
N GLU A 44 1.69 4.31 3.14
CA GLU A 44 1.52 3.75 4.49
C GLU A 44 1.54 2.23 4.50
N ALA A 45 0.88 1.57 3.54
CA ALA A 45 0.90 0.10 3.46
C ALA A 45 2.33 -0.45 3.25
N LEU A 46 3.09 0.14 2.31
CA LEU A 46 4.50 -0.19 2.12
C LEU A 46 5.29 0.04 3.41
N GLY A 47 5.18 1.23 4.01
CA GLY A 47 5.89 1.59 5.24
C GLY A 47 5.60 0.65 6.41
N TRP A 48 4.32 0.32 6.65
CA TRP A 48 3.92 -0.63 7.69
C TRP A 48 4.56 -2.01 7.48
N SER A 49 4.48 -2.53 6.25
CA SER A 49 5.01 -3.85 5.94
C SER A 49 6.54 -3.91 6.00
N TRP A 50 7.22 -2.81 5.67
CA TRP A 50 8.67 -2.68 5.75
C TRP A 50 9.14 -2.60 7.20
N GLU A 51 8.52 -1.73 7.99
CA GLU A 51 8.89 -1.44 9.39
C GLU A 51 8.57 -2.60 10.34
N ASN A 52 7.61 -3.45 9.99
CA ASN A 52 7.13 -4.55 10.84
C ASN A 52 7.26 -5.90 10.12
N PRO A 53 8.44 -6.55 10.18
CA PRO A 53 8.68 -7.84 9.53
C PRO A 53 7.68 -8.93 9.98
N GLY A 54 7.24 -9.74 9.02
CA GLY A 54 6.27 -10.83 9.27
C GLY A 54 4.84 -10.35 9.52
N SER A 55 4.53 -9.07 9.30
CA SER A 55 3.19 -8.52 9.53
C SER A 55 2.16 -9.00 8.51
N GLN A 56 0.90 -9.02 8.91
CA GLN A 56 -0.24 -9.31 8.04
C GLN A 56 -1.09 -8.04 7.88
N GLY A 57 -1.13 -7.49 6.67
CA GLY A 57 -1.93 -6.32 6.32
C GLY A 57 -3.14 -6.69 5.47
N LEU A 58 -4.22 -5.90 5.57
CA LEU A 58 -5.41 -6.05 4.74
C LEU A 58 -5.73 -4.73 4.07
N ILE A 59 -5.89 -4.75 2.75
CA ILE A 59 -6.36 -3.64 1.94
C ILE A 59 -7.73 -4.02 1.40
N ALA A 60 -8.75 -3.27 1.81
CA ALA A 60 -10.12 -3.46 1.37
C ALA A 60 -10.50 -2.39 0.34
N ALA A 61 -11.23 -2.80 -0.68
CA ALA A 61 -11.80 -1.88 -1.67
C ALA A 61 -13.26 -2.25 -1.98
N PRO A 62 -14.10 -1.30 -2.46
CA PRO A 62 -15.50 -1.60 -2.76
C PRO A 62 -15.71 -2.77 -3.71
N ALA A 63 -14.82 -2.95 -4.70
CA ALA A 63 -14.87 -4.08 -5.62
C ALA A 63 -13.46 -4.53 -6.01
N PHE A 64 -13.29 -5.82 -6.29
CA PHE A 64 -11.98 -6.40 -6.66
C PHE A 64 -11.31 -5.72 -7.85
N ARG A 65 -12.11 -5.22 -8.81
CA ARG A 65 -11.60 -4.49 -9.98
C ARG A 65 -10.77 -3.25 -9.59
N LYS A 66 -11.05 -2.64 -8.43
CA LYS A 66 -10.32 -1.45 -7.93
C LYS A 66 -8.85 -1.73 -7.60
N PHE A 67 -8.49 -2.98 -7.29
CA PHE A 67 -7.07 -3.29 -7.07
C PHE A 67 -6.26 -3.07 -8.34
N ARG A 68 -6.71 -3.63 -9.45
CA ARG A 68 -6.02 -3.49 -10.75
C ARG A 68 -6.06 -2.06 -11.30
N GLU A 69 -7.15 -1.33 -11.05
CA GLU A 69 -7.32 0.02 -11.61
C GLU A 69 -6.63 1.12 -10.81
N VAL A 70 -6.46 0.93 -9.49
CA VAL A 70 -6.11 2.03 -8.59
C VAL A 70 -4.98 1.68 -7.64
N ILE A 71 -5.03 0.50 -6.99
CA ILE A 71 -4.10 0.17 -5.90
C ILE A 71 -2.76 -0.37 -6.46
N ILE A 72 -2.81 -1.32 -7.39
CA ILE A 72 -1.61 -1.85 -8.05
C ILE A 72 -0.85 -0.72 -8.77
N PRO A 73 -1.49 0.13 -9.61
CA PRO A 73 -0.79 1.25 -10.22
C PRO A 73 -0.21 2.24 -9.20
N ALA A 74 -0.87 2.44 -8.05
CA ALA A 74 -0.32 3.32 -7.01
C ALA A 74 0.95 2.74 -6.37
N PHE A 75 1.04 1.43 -6.17
CA PHE A 75 2.28 0.80 -5.72
C PHE A 75 3.38 0.89 -6.77
N GLU A 76 3.06 0.62 -8.05
CA GLU A 76 4.05 0.65 -9.14
C GLU A 76 4.62 2.05 -9.35
N ASP A 77 3.76 3.08 -9.25
CA ASP A 77 4.17 4.48 -9.27
C ASP A 77 5.08 4.84 -8.08
N LEU A 78 4.73 4.40 -6.87
CA LEU A 78 5.57 4.62 -5.69
C LEU A 78 6.93 3.92 -5.78
N LEU A 79 6.97 2.73 -6.37
CA LEU A 79 8.18 1.90 -6.46
C LEU A 79 8.98 2.15 -7.75
N ASN A 80 8.47 2.99 -8.66
CA ASN A 80 9.02 3.26 -9.99
C ASN A 80 9.32 1.98 -10.82
N THR A 81 8.54 0.92 -10.61
CA THR A 81 8.69 -0.35 -11.32
C THR A 81 7.43 -1.19 -11.14
N SER A 82 7.25 -2.22 -11.96
CA SER A 82 6.10 -3.11 -11.83
C SER A 82 6.17 -3.93 -10.54
N ILE A 83 5.01 -4.36 -10.04
CA ILE A 83 4.94 -5.23 -8.85
C ILE A 83 5.69 -6.54 -9.06
N ASP A 84 5.73 -7.04 -10.30
CA ASP A 84 6.40 -8.29 -10.63
C ASP A 84 7.93 -8.14 -10.74
N SER A 85 8.47 -6.90 -10.77
CA SER A 85 9.91 -6.62 -10.96
C SER A 85 10.57 -5.88 -9.79
N THR A 86 9.79 -5.34 -8.85
CA THR A 86 10.34 -4.73 -7.63
C THR A 86 10.95 -5.78 -6.71
N PRO A 87 12.09 -5.53 -6.05
CA PRO A 87 12.59 -6.41 -5.00
C PRO A 87 11.84 -6.21 -3.67
N PHE A 88 10.92 -5.24 -3.58
CA PHE A 88 10.08 -5.05 -2.40
C PHE A 88 9.11 -6.22 -2.21
N PHE A 89 8.48 -6.66 -3.30
CA PHE A 89 7.57 -7.80 -3.30
C PHE A 89 8.30 -9.03 -3.84
N THR A 90 8.22 -10.13 -3.11
CA THR A 90 8.79 -11.42 -3.54
C THR A 90 7.79 -12.22 -4.36
N ARG A 91 6.50 -11.98 -4.19
CA ARG A 91 5.44 -12.68 -4.92
C ARG A 91 4.15 -11.90 -4.97
N TYR A 92 3.54 -11.86 -6.15
CA TYR A 92 2.15 -11.46 -6.33
C TYR A 92 1.27 -12.69 -6.64
N ASN A 93 0.49 -13.14 -5.66
CA ASN A 93 -0.52 -14.18 -5.87
C ASN A 93 -1.83 -13.56 -6.37
N ARG A 94 -2.08 -13.64 -7.67
CA ARG A 94 -3.27 -13.09 -8.33
C ARG A 94 -4.56 -13.88 -8.04
N MET A 95 -4.45 -15.13 -7.59
CA MET A 95 -5.60 -15.98 -7.27
C MET A 95 -6.09 -15.70 -5.86
N GLU A 96 -5.19 -15.67 -4.88
CA GLU A 96 -5.50 -15.29 -3.49
C GLU A 96 -5.58 -13.78 -3.27
N MET A 97 -5.21 -13.00 -4.28
CA MET A 97 -5.12 -11.54 -4.22
C MET A 97 -4.24 -11.09 -3.04
N SER A 98 -2.98 -11.51 -3.05
CA SER A 98 -2.02 -11.13 -2.01
C SER A 98 -0.63 -10.82 -2.54
N LEU A 99 0.08 -9.96 -1.81
CA LEU A 99 1.47 -9.57 -2.07
C LEU A 99 2.33 -10.02 -0.89
N GLU A 100 3.36 -10.82 -1.16
CA GLU A 100 4.39 -11.20 -0.20
C GLU A 100 5.55 -10.19 -0.30
N VAL A 101 6.02 -9.72 0.85
CA VAL A 101 7.09 -8.72 0.98
C VAL A 101 8.40 -9.43 1.33
N PHE A 102 9.54 -8.87 0.92
CA PHE A 102 10.88 -9.45 1.15
C PHE A 102 11.22 -9.84 2.59
N ASN A 103 10.56 -9.22 3.58
CA ASN A 103 10.78 -9.47 5.01
C ASN A 103 9.74 -10.43 5.63
N GLY A 104 9.01 -11.19 4.80
CA GLY A 104 8.00 -12.15 5.24
C GLY A 104 6.65 -11.54 5.59
N SER A 105 6.48 -10.22 5.48
CA SER A 105 5.16 -9.60 5.60
C SER A 105 4.26 -9.95 4.42
N LYS A 106 2.94 -9.93 4.61
CA LYS A 106 1.94 -10.22 3.56
C LYS A 106 0.83 -9.18 3.58
N MET A 107 0.46 -8.69 2.39
CA MET A 107 -0.69 -7.82 2.18
C MET A 107 -1.79 -8.58 1.46
N TRP A 108 -2.97 -8.65 2.08
CA TRP A 108 -4.17 -9.22 1.49
C TRP A 108 -5.02 -8.14 0.82
N MET A 109 -5.64 -8.46 -0.30
CA MET A 109 -6.51 -7.56 -1.06
C MET A 109 -7.91 -8.15 -1.16
N ILE A 110 -8.91 -7.48 -0.58
CA ILE A 110 -10.30 -7.96 -0.52
C ILE A 110 -11.29 -6.97 -1.15
N GLY A 111 -12.16 -7.46 -2.02
CA GLY A 111 -13.33 -6.75 -2.50
C GLY A 111 -14.50 -6.90 -1.52
N LEU A 112 -15.20 -5.80 -1.24
CA LEU A 112 -16.34 -5.76 -0.31
C LEU A 112 -17.70 -5.96 -1.02
N ASP A 113 -17.70 -6.14 -2.34
CA ASP A 113 -18.88 -6.30 -3.20
C ASP A 113 -19.58 -7.67 -3.05
N LYS A 114 -18.99 -8.59 -2.29
CA LYS A 114 -19.52 -9.94 -2.05
C LYS A 114 -19.86 -10.20 -0.58
N ALA A 115 -19.89 -9.16 0.25
CA ALA A 115 -20.27 -9.24 1.66
C ALA A 115 -21.76 -8.99 1.87
#